data_AF-V5J679-F1
#
_entry.id   AF-V5J679-F1
#
_cell.length_a   1.000
_cell.length_b   1.000
_cell.length_c   1.000
_cell.angle_alpha   90.00
_cell.angle_beta   90.00
_cell.angle_gamma   90.00
#
_symmetry.space_group_name_H-M   'P 1'
#
loop_
_entity.id
_entity.type
_entity.pdbx_description
1 polymer ?
#
loop_
_entity_poly.entity_id
_entity_poly.type
_entity_poly.pdbx_seq_one_letter_code
_entity_poly.pdbx_strand_id
1 'polypeptide(L)'
;MERWKFVNIVYNFTENKEDIAFTFRVTTQDVYAKLTMRFDGFLELSTWDPEMLEWNVFWVTSTSDCDIYMGCTPYSFCDMNTTPKCNCIKGSEPSNPQGGAMDNTSTECVRKTQLNCKGDGFYWLRNMKLPETSGAIVDKRIGLKECEERCIENCNCTAFANTNIQDGGSGCVLWTRELADIRRYVDAGQDLYVR
;
A
#
# COMPACT_ATOMS: atom_id res chain seq x y z
N MET A 1 8.82 0.87 8.61
CA MET A 1 8.90 0.12 9.89
C MET A 1 10.33 -0.13 10.38
N GLU A 2 11.37 0.18 9.60
CA GLU A 2 12.78 0.10 10.08
C GLU A 2 13.08 1.01 11.27
N ARG A 3 12.35 2.12 11.41
CA ARG A 3 12.51 3.05 12.53
C ARG A 3 12.22 2.43 13.90
N TRP A 4 11.35 1.41 14.00
CA TRP A 4 10.94 0.84 15.30
C TRP A 4 12.07 0.04 15.98
N LYS A 5 13.03 -0.47 15.19
CA LYS A 5 14.21 -1.17 15.72
C LYS A 5 15.11 -0.26 16.54
N PHE A 6 15.14 1.04 16.26
CA PHE A 6 15.94 2.01 17.02
C PHE A 6 15.47 2.21 18.47
N VAL A 7 14.23 1.81 18.79
CA VAL A 7 13.60 2.05 20.09
C VAL A 7 13.35 0.77 20.88
N ASN A 8 14.01 -0.34 20.52
CA ASN A 8 13.88 -1.64 21.18
C ASN A 8 12.43 -2.17 21.23
N ILE A 9 11.62 -1.80 20.24
CA ILE A 9 10.25 -2.29 20.08
C ILE A 9 10.24 -3.45 19.08
N VAL A 10 9.69 -4.57 19.51
CA VAL A 10 9.39 -5.72 18.64
C VAL A 10 7.88 -5.79 18.45
N TYR A 11 7.43 -5.90 17.21
CA TYR A 11 6.01 -5.98 16.87
C TYR A 11 5.70 -7.29 16.15
N ASN A 12 4.44 -7.70 16.21
CA ASN A 12 3.94 -8.85 15.49
C ASN A 12 2.51 -8.59 15.00
N PHE A 13 2.18 -9.17 13.85
CA PHE A 13 0.82 -9.25 13.35
C PHE A 13 0.40 -10.71 13.40
N THR A 14 -0.50 -11.04 14.31
CA THR A 14 -1.07 -12.38 14.45
C THR A 14 -2.29 -12.47 13.56
N GLU A 15 -2.31 -13.46 12.67
CA GLU A 15 -3.47 -13.80 11.85
C GLU A 15 -3.67 -15.31 11.90
N ASN A 16 -4.65 -15.74 12.69
CA ASN A 16 -5.03 -17.14 12.80
C ASN A 16 -6.56 -17.26 12.95
N LYS A 17 -7.07 -18.44 13.34
CA LYS A 17 -8.51 -18.69 13.46
C LYS A 17 -9.17 -18.03 14.70
N GLU A 18 -8.36 -17.68 15.69
CA GLU A 18 -8.79 -17.12 16.97
C GLU A 18 -8.64 -15.59 16.98
N ASP A 19 -7.48 -15.10 16.54
CA ASP A 19 -7.10 -13.70 16.60
C ASP A 19 -6.60 -13.16 15.26
N ILE A 20 -7.04 -11.93 14.96
CA ILE A 20 -6.45 -11.07 13.94
C ILE A 20 -6.09 -9.75 14.62
N ALA A 21 -4.83 -9.63 15.04
CA ALA A 21 -4.42 -8.53 15.91
C ALA A 21 -2.97 -8.09 15.65
N PHE A 22 -2.78 -6.78 15.69
CA PHE A 22 -1.45 -6.18 15.81
C PHE A 22 -1.06 -6.04 17.28
N THR A 23 0.15 -6.45 17.63
CA THR A 23 0.70 -6.29 18.97
C THR A 23 2.15 -5.82 18.91
N PHE A 24 2.60 -5.13 19.96
CA PHE A 24 4.01 -4.79 20.11
C PHE A 24 4.43 -4.95 21.57
N ARG A 25 5.73 -5.13 21.78
CA ARG A 25 6.37 -5.19 23.08
C ARG A 25 7.64 -4.34 23.09
N VAL A 26 7.90 -3.71 24.23
CA VAL A 26 9.19 -3.07 24.51
C VAL A 26 10.13 -4.12 25.09
N THR A 27 11.35 -4.20 24.58
CA THR A 27 12.33 -5.22 25.01
C THR A 27 13.33 -4.72 26.04
N THR A 28 13.42 -3.41 26.23
CA THR A 28 14.23 -2.77 27.27
C THR A 28 13.43 -2.62 28.56
N GLN A 29 14.06 -2.89 29.70
CA GLN A 29 13.45 -2.63 31.02
C GLN A 29 13.25 -1.13 31.23
N ASP A 30 12.23 -0.78 32.01
CA ASP A 30 11.91 0.60 32.43
C ASP A 30 11.67 1.60 31.29
N VAL A 31 11.44 1.12 30.07
CA VAL A 31 11.01 1.93 28.93
C VAL A 31 9.53 1.75 28.69
N TYR A 32 8.78 2.85 28.74
CA TYR A 32 7.36 2.88 28.44
C TYR A 32 7.14 3.35 27.01
N ALA A 33 6.30 2.64 26.27
CA ALA A 33 5.86 3.03 24.94
C ALA A 33 4.35 2.87 24.81
N LYS A 34 3.71 3.76 24.06
CA LYS A 34 2.27 3.68 23.78
C LYS A 34 1.98 4.07 22.33
N LEU A 35 0.99 3.38 21.76
CA LEU A 35 0.43 3.71 20.46
C LEU A 35 -0.93 4.38 20.70
N THR A 36 -1.06 5.66 20.38
CA THR A 36 -2.24 6.47 20.72
C THR A 36 -2.84 7.11 19.47
N MET A 37 -4.16 7.05 19.34
CA MET A 37 -4.89 7.84 18.34
C MET A 37 -5.10 9.25 18.90
N ARG A 38 -4.59 10.27 18.22
CA ARG A 38 -4.82 11.67 18.57
C ARG A 38 -6.22 12.12 18.19
N PHE A 39 -6.66 13.23 18.77
CA PHE A 39 -7.98 13.82 18.50
C PHE A 39 -8.15 14.28 17.04
N ASP A 40 -7.06 14.56 16.33
CA ASP A 40 -7.03 14.97 14.92
C ASP A 40 -6.85 13.80 13.95
N GLY A 41 -6.96 12.55 14.43
CA GLY A 41 -6.99 11.35 13.59
C GLY A 41 -5.62 10.77 13.23
N PHE A 42 -4.53 11.30 13.81
CA PHE A 42 -3.19 10.77 13.61
C PHE A 42 -2.85 9.71 14.67
N LEU A 43 -2.43 8.53 14.22
CA LEU A 43 -1.87 7.49 15.07
C LEU A 43 -0.40 7.82 15.36
N GLU A 44 -0.03 7.90 16.63
CA GLU A 44 1.34 8.15 17.06
C GLU A 44 1.88 7.05 17.96
N LEU A 45 3.18 6.77 17.82
CA LEU A 45 3.96 5.93 18.72
C LEU A 45 4.91 6.84 19.50
N SER A 46 4.73 6.87 20.82
CA SER A 46 5.55 7.67 21.73
C SER A 46 6.21 6.83 22.81
N THR A 47 7.36 7.31 23.29
CA THR A 47 8.11 6.73 24.41
C THR A 47 8.24 7.75 25.53
N TRP A 48 8.25 7.28 26.78
CA TRP A 48 8.43 8.16 27.94
C TRP A 48 9.89 8.56 28.10
N ASP A 49 10.15 9.87 28.19
CA ASP A 49 11.45 10.44 28.51
C ASP A 49 11.49 10.81 30.01
N PRO A 50 12.29 10.11 30.83
CA PRO A 50 12.35 10.38 32.27
C PRO A 50 13.13 11.66 32.62
N GLU A 51 14.00 12.17 31.74
CA GLU A 51 14.75 13.41 31.98
C GLU A 51 13.88 14.63 31.77
N MET A 52 13.07 14.62 30.70
CA MET A 52 12.16 15.71 30.36
C MET A 52 10.77 15.57 30.98
N LEU A 53 10.46 14.40 31.57
CA LEU A 53 9.14 14.06 32.14
C LEU A 53 7.99 14.21 31.13
N GLU A 54 8.24 13.80 29.88
CA GLU A 54 7.27 13.93 28.79
C GLU A 54 7.24 12.71 27.86
N TRP A 55 6.20 12.63 27.04
CA TRP A 55 6.10 11.63 25.98
C TRP A 55 6.77 12.16 24.70
N ASN A 56 7.88 11.55 24.31
CA ASN A 56 8.57 11.87 23.07
C ASN A 56 7.94 11.09 21.90
N VAL A 57 7.49 11.80 20.87
CA VAL A 57 6.85 11.20 19.68
C VAL A 57 7.92 10.80 18.68
N PHE A 58 8.08 9.50 18.48
CA PHE A 58 9.08 8.94 17.56
C PHE A 58 8.52 8.66 16.17
N TRP A 59 7.24 8.31 16.08
CA TRP A 59 6.57 8.02 14.82
C TRP A 59 5.12 8.50 14.87
N VAL A 60 4.66 9.03 13.74
CA VAL A 60 3.26 9.37 13.50
C VAL A 60 2.89 8.83 12.13
N THR A 61 1.63 8.42 11.96
CA THR A 61 1.11 8.11 10.63
C THR A 61 1.29 9.34 9.72
N SER A 62 1.76 9.10 8.50
CA SER A 62 2.29 10.16 7.63
C SER A 62 1.24 11.20 7.29
N THR A 63 1.65 12.47 7.25
CA THR A 63 0.84 13.64 6.86
C THR A 63 0.96 13.96 5.37
N SER A 64 1.55 13.07 4.58
CA SER A 64 1.75 13.28 3.14
C SER A 64 0.42 13.31 2.40
N ASP A 65 0.30 14.17 1.40
CA ASP A 65 -0.87 14.19 0.51
C ASP A 65 -1.15 12.81 -0.13
N CYS A 66 -0.12 11.98 -0.35
CA CYS A 66 -0.27 10.63 -0.88
C CYS A 66 -0.73 9.58 0.15
N ASP A 67 -0.88 9.96 1.43
CA ASP A 67 -1.42 9.10 2.49
C ASP A 67 -2.91 9.31 2.75
N ILE A 68 -3.50 10.34 2.13
CA ILE A 68 -4.94 10.53 2.14
C ILE A 68 -5.58 9.39 1.34
N TYR A 69 -6.54 8.71 1.97
CA TYR A 69 -7.30 7.63 1.34
C TYR A 69 -7.93 8.11 0.04
N MET A 70 -7.69 7.37 -1.05
CA MET A 70 -8.12 7.74 -2.40
C MET A 70 -7.69 9.16 -2.83
N GLY A 71 -6.48 9.61 -2.43
CA GLY A 71 -5.95 10.90 -2.86
C GLY A 71 -5.78 11.03 -4.39
N CYS A 72 -5.74 9.91 -5.11
CA CYS A 72 -5.79 9.85 -6.56
C CYS A 72 -6.93 8.93 -7.05
N THR A 73 -7.38 9.16 -8.28
CA THR A 73 -8.47 8.40 -8.94
C THR A 73 -8.11 6.93 -9.16
N PRO A 74 -9.11 6.04 -9.35
CA PRO A 74 -8.84 4.67 -9.74
C PRO A 74 -7.94 4.57 -10.99
N TYR A 75 -7.16 3.49 -11.08
CA TYR A 75 -6.13 3.26 -12.10
C TYR A 75 -5.04 4.34 -12.18
N SER A 76 -4.82 5.04 -11.08
CA SER A 76 -3.69 5.96 -10.89
C SER A 76 -2.98 5.68 -9.56
N PHE A 77 -1.76 6.18 -9.43
CA PHE A 77 -1.00 6.10 -8.19
C PHE A 77 -0.41 7.47 -7.83
N CYS A 78 -0.31 7.72 -6.53
CA CYS A 78 0.29 8.94 -6.00
C CYS A 78 1.82 8.79 -5.87
N ASP A 79 2.59 9.73 -6.41
CA ASP A 79 4.03 9.83 -6.24
C ASP A 79 4.40 11.25 -5.77
N MET A 80 5.05 11.34 -4.61
CA MET A 80 5.45 12.62 -4.03
C MET A 80 6.55 13.33 -4.82
N ASN A 81 7.22 12.62 -5.74
CA ASN A 81 8.33 13.16 -6.54
C ASN A 81 7.90 13.64 -7.94
N THR A 82 6.61 13.56 -8.28
CA THR A 82 6.09 14.00 -9.57
C THR A 82 5.16 15.20 -9.43
N THR A 83 5.09 16.00 -10.49
CA THR A 83 4.10 17.07 -10.64
C THR A 83 3.39 16.88 -11.98
N PRO A 84 2.08 16.56 -12.00
CA PRO A 84 1.20 16.33 -10.85
C PRO A 84 1.57 15.08 -10.03
N LYS A 85 1.10 15.01 -8.78
CA LYS A 85 1.38 13.86 -7.87
C LYS A 85 0.67 12.58 -8.31
N CYS A 86 -0.51 12.70 -8.90
CA CYS A 86 -1.27 11.56 -9.40
C CYS A 86 -0.82 11.20 -10.82
N ASN A 87 -0.38 9.96 -11.00
CA ASN A 87 0.10 9.43 -12.27
C ASN A 87 -0.81 8.28 -12.71
N CYS A 88 -1.29 8.30 -13.95
CA CYS A 88 -2.02 7.15 -14.49
C CYS A 88 -1.11 5.92 -14.58
N ILE A 89 -1.64 4.75 -14.24
CA ILE A 89 -0.96 3.48 -14.48
C ILE A 89 -0.82 3.30 -16.00
N LYS A 90 0.33 2.79 -16.44
CA LYS A 90 0.60 2.56 -17.85
C LYS A 90 -0.50 1.68 -18.47
N GLY A 91 -1.05 2.13 -19.61
CA GLY A 91 -2.21 1.52 -20.27
C GLY A 91 -3.53 2.25 -19.99
N SER A 92 -3.54 3.13 -19.00
CA SER A 92 -4.59 4.12 -18.76
C SER A 92 -4.10 5.52 -19.13
N GLU A 93 -5.03 6.37 -19.54
CA GLU A 93 -4.75 7.77 -19.89
C GLU A 93 -5.76 8.70 -19.22
N PRO A 94 -5.41 9.98 -19.03
CA PRO A 94 -6.34 10.95 -18.47
C PRO A 94 -7.58 11.11 -19.35
N SER A 95 -8.78 11.06 -18.77
CA SER A 95 -10.06 11.26 -19.47
C SER A 95 -10.12 12.61 -20.19
N ASN A 96 -9.49 13.64 -19.62
CA ASN A 96 -9.40 14.98 -20.21
C ASN A 96 -7.96 15.54 -20.15
N PRO A 97 -7.16 15.40 -21.23
CA PRO A 97 -5.78 15.86 -21.27
C PRO A 97 -5.61 17.37 -21.13
N GLN A 98 -6.63 18.16 -21.50
CA GLN A 98 -6.56 19.64 -21.49
C GLN A 98 -7.03 20.24 -20.15
N GLY A 99 -7.86 19.51 -19.39
CA GLY A 99 -8.40 19.98 -18.11
C GLY A 99 -7.47 19.80 -16.90
N GLY A 100 -6.52 18.86 -16.96
CA GLY A 100 -5.65 18.52 -15.83
C GLY A 100 -4.42 19.42 -15.62
N ALA A 101 -4.20 20.40 -16.50
CA ALA A 101 -3.05 21.31 -16.41
C ALA A 101 -3.33 22.58 -15.58
N MET A 102 -4.59 22.88 -15.30
CA MET A 102 -5.00 24.16 -14.69
C MET A 102 -5.53 24.05 -13.28
N ASP A 103 -5.86 22.85 -12.79
CA ASP A 103 -6.49 22.70 -11.49
C ASP A 103 -5.99 21.42 -10.82
N ASN A 104 -5.72 21.48 -9.52
CA ASN A 104 -5.20 20.37 -8.70
C ASN A 104 -6.23 19.23 -8.52
N THR A 105 -7.21 19.12 -9.42
CA THR A 105 -8.23 18.08 -9.43
C THR A 105 -7.70 16.84 -10.14
N SER A 106 -7.77 15.71 -9.44
CA SER A 106 -7.35 14.40 -9.93
C SER A 106 -7.99 14.11 -11.29
N THR A 107 -7.19 14.09 -12.36
CA THR A 107 -7.73 13.68 -13.66
C THR A 107 -8.06 12.19 -13.59
N GLU A 108 -9.28 11.84 -13.96
CA GLU A 108 -9.71 10.45 -14.02
C GLU A 108 -8.83 9.69 -15.02
N CYS A 109 -8.30 8.53 -14.62
CA CYS A 109 -7.49 7.69 -15.51
C CYS A 109 -8.38 6.56 -16.05
N VAL A 110 -8.62 6.59 -17.35
CA VAL A 110 -9.42 5.57 -18.03
C VAL A 110 -8.54 4.64 -18.84
N ARG A 111 -8.83 3.35 -18.75
CA ARG A 111 -8.15 2.33 -19.55
C ARG A 111 -8.56 2.46 -21.01
N LYS A 112 -7.61 2.68 -21.92
CA LYS A 112 -7.92 2.87 -23.36
C LYS A 112 -7.95 1.59 -24.16
N THR A 113 -7.19 0.57 -23.74
CA THR A 113 -7.13 -0.72 -24.43
C THR A 113 -8.09 -1.70 -23.79
N GLN A 114 -9.04 -2.20 -24.58
CA GLN A 114 -9.92 -3.28 -24.16
C GLN A 114 -9.11 -4.56 -23.95
N LEU A 115 -9.32 -5.20 -22.80
CA LEU A 115 -8.67 -6.45 -22.43
C LEU A 115 -9.16 -7.59 -23.33
N ASN A 116 -8.24 -8.45 -23.78
CA ASN A 116 -8.54 -9.65 -24.55
C ASN A 116 -8.50 -10.92 -23.68
N CYS A 117 -8.40 -10.75 -22.36
CA CYS A 117 -8.28 -11.78 -21.35
C CYS A 117 -7.06 -12.71 -21.56
N LYS A 118 -7.16 -13.67 -22.47
CA LYS A 118 -6.13 -14.71 -22.68
C LYS A 118 -4.82 -14.20 -23.31
N GLY A 119 -4.85 -13.04 -23.94
CA GLY A 119 -3.68 -12.41 -24.57
C GLY A 119 -3.11 -11.22 -23.80
N ASP A 120 -3.64 -10.93 -22.61
CA ASP A 120 -3.20 -9.78 -21.83
C ASP A 120 -1.85 -10.04 -21.19
N GLY A 121 -1.03 -9.00 -21.11
CA GLY A 121 0.22 -9.00 -20.36
C GLY A 121 0.04 -8.30 -19.02
N PHE A 122 1.14 -8.17 -18.28
CA PHE A 122 1.15 -7.43 -17.02
C PHE A 122 2.21 -6.33 -17.05
N TYR A 123 1.82 -5.16 -16.58
CA TYR A 123 2.74 -4.07 -16.28
C TYR A 123 3.21 -4.15 -14.83
N TRP A 124 4.52 -4.14 -14.65
CA TRP A 124 5.16 -4.23 -13.35
C TRP A 124 5.38 -2.84 -12.75
N LEU A 125 4.72 -2.59 -11.62
CA LEU A 125 4.92 -1.41 -10.78
C LEU A 125 5.75 -1.80 -9.55
N ARG A 126 6.87 -1.09 -9.34
CA ARG A 126 7.77 -1.29 -8.19
C ARG A 126 7.56 -0.24 -7.12
N ASN A 127 7.82 -0.62 -5.87
CA ASN A 127 7.76 0.26 -4.69
C ASN A 127 6.34 0.78 -4.40
N MET A 128 5.34 -0.07 -4.58
CA MET A 128 3.94 0.30 -4.41
C MET A 128 3.45 0.00 -2.99
N LYS A 129 2.61 0.90 -2.46
CA LYS A 129 1.53 0.50 -1.55
C LYS A 129 0.52 -0.27 -2.40
N LEU A 130 0.16 -1.48 -1.98
CA LEU A 130 -0.84 -2.26 -2.70
C LEU A 130 -2.19 -1.54 -2.70
N PRO A 131 -3.02 -1.73 -3.75
CA PRO A 131 -4.36 -1.18 -3.79
C PRO A 131 -5.20 -1.67 -2.61
N GLU A 132 -6.27 -0.95 -2.28
CA GLU A 132 -7.24 -1.42 -1.31
C GLU A 132 -7.71 -2.85 -1.63
N THR A 133 -7.84 -3.68 -0.59
CA THR A 133 -8.08 -5.12 -0.73
C THR A 133 -9.57 -5.51 -0.69
N SER A 134 -10.48 -4.54 -0.80
CA SER A 134 -11.92 -4.77 -0.85
C SER A 134 -12.30 -5.64 -2.06
N GLY A 135 -12.69 -6.89 -1.80
CA GLY A 135 -13.02 -7.88 -2.84
C GLY A 135 -11.79 -8.55 -3.47
N ALA A 136 -10.60 -8.39 -2.90
CA ALA A 136 -9.42 -9.13 -3.30
C ALA A 136 -9.50 -10.60 -2.85
N ILE A 137 -8.91 -11.49 -3.64
CA ILE A 137 -8.84 -12.93 -3.36
C ILE A 137 -7.43 -13.25 -2.91
N VAL A 138 -7.29 -13.94 -1.78
CA VAL A 138 -5.99 -14.26 -1.19
C VAL A 138 -5.78 -15.78 -1.09
N ASP A 139 -4.63 -16.25 -1.57
CA ASP A 139 -4.15 -17.63 -1.37
C ASP A 139 -2.67 -17.62 -0.98
N LYS A 140 -2.39 -17.83 0.31
CA LYS A 140 -1.04 -17.79 0.88
C LYS A 140 -0.17 -19.00 0.53
N ARG A 141 -0.75 -20.04 -0.10
CA ARG A 141 -0.07 -21.33 -0.34
C ARG A 141 0.68 -21.38 -1.66
N ILE A 142 0.34 -20.49 -2.58
CA ILE A 142 0.85 -20.51 -3.96
C ILE A 142 1.92 -19.44 -4.15
N GLY A 143 2.77 -19.63 -5.16
CA GLY A 143 3.80 -18.66 -5.53
C GLY A 143 3.33 -17.66 -6.59
N LEU A 144 4.17 -16.65 -6.83
CA LEU A 144 3.88 -15.57 -7.78
C LEU A 144 3.56 -16.06 -9.21
N LYS A 145 4.24 -17.11 -9.69
CA LYS A 145 4.00 -17.67 -11.03
C LYS A 145 2.59 -18.26 -11.17
N GLU A 146 2.15 -19.06 -10.19
CA GLU A 146 0.79 -19.59 -10.19
C GLU A 146 -0.25 -18.47 -9.99
N CYS A 147 0.12 -17.41 -9.25
CA CYS A 147 -0.72 -16.22 -9.11
C CYS A 147 -0.97 -15.52 -10.46
N GLU A 148 0.08 -15.39 -11.28
CA GLU A 148 0.00 -14.86 -12.64
C GLU A 148 -0.92 -15.72 -13.52
N GLU A 149 -0.72 -17.04 -13.53
CA GLU A 149 -1.53 -18.00 -14.29
C GLU A 149 -3.02 -17.90 -13.92
N ARG A 150 -3.34 -17.86 -12.62
CA ARG A 150 -4.72 -17.67 -12.13
C ARG A 150 -5.32 -16.32 -12.54
N CYS A 151 -4.51 -15.26 -12.57
CA CYS A 151 -4.97 -13.95 -13.01
C CYS A 151 -5.25 -13.91 -14.52
N ILE A 152 -4.41 -14.56 -15.33
CA ILE A 152 -4.64 -14.69 -16.79
C ILE A 152 -5.96 -15.43 -17.06
N GLU A 153 -6.18 -16.55 -16.37
CA GLU A 153 -7.39 -17.38 -16.54
C GLU A 153 -8.68 -16.66 -16.09
N ASN A 154 -8.58 -15.79 -15.09
CA ASN A 154 -9.71 -15.01 -14.60
C ASN A 154 -9.82 -13.68 -15.37
N CYS A 155 -10.72 -13.59 -16.34
CA CYS A 155 -10.91 -12.36 -17.14
C CYS A 155 -11.30 -11.11 -16.34
N ASN A 156 -11.76 -11.26 -15.10
CA ASN A 156 -12.06 -10.13 -14.22
C ASN A 156 -10.86 -9.69 -13.39
N CYS A 157 -9.76 -10.45 -13.39
CA CYS A 157 -8.55 -10.07 -12.67
C CYS A 157 -7.95 -8.80 -13.28
N THR A 158 -7.68 -7.80 -12.43
CA THR A 158 -7.12 -6.50 -12.80
C THR A 158 -5.67 -6.35 -12.35
N ALA A 159 -5.26 -7.02 -11.27
CA ALA A 159 -3.88 -7.05 -10.82
C ALA A 159 -3.61 -8.23 -9.89
N PHE A 160 -2.32 -8.52 -9.66
CA PHE A 160 -1.88 -9.46 -8.64
C PHE A 160 -0.56 -9.04 -7.96
N ALA A 161 -0.30 -9.59 -6.78
CA ALA A 161 0.95 -9.41 -6.04
C ALA A 161 1.20 -10.58 -5.07
N ASN A 162 2.39 -10.62 -4.47
CA ASN A 162 2.66 -11.48 -3.32
C ASN A 162 1.93 -10.97 -2.07
N THR A 163 1.63 -11.87 -1.13
CA THR A 163 1.05 -11.48 0.18
C THR A 163 2.12 -11.18 1.23
N ASN A 164 3.28 -11.82 1.10
CA ASN A 164 4.44 -11.65 1.96
C ASN A 164 5.67 -11.40 1.08
N ILE A 165 6.47 -10.38 1.41
CA ILE A 165 7.65 -9.98 0.65
C ILE A 165 8.96 -10.57 1.21
N GLN A 166 8.90 -11.27 2.35
CA GLN A 166 10.06 -11.94 2.95
C GLN A 166 10.56 -13.09 2.07
N ASP A 167 11.85 -13.41 2.18
CA ASP A 167 12.49 -14.58 1.56
C ASP A 167 12.26 -14.71 0.04
N GLY A 168 12.19 -13.59 -0.67
CA GLY A 168 11.97 -13.55 -2.12
C GLY A 168 10.50 -13.55 -2.55
N GLY A 169 9.57 -13.53 -1.59
CA GLY A 169 8.14 -13.33 -1.83
C GLY A 169 7.34 -14.63 -1.84
N SER A 170 6.14 -14.61 -1.25
CA SER A 170 5.23 -15.74 -1.21
C SER A 170 3.75 -15.35 -1.09
N GLY A 171 2.89 -16.32 -1.43
CA GLY A 171 1.44 -16.16 -1.46
C GLY A 171 0.98 -15.33 -2.65
N CYS A 172 -0.34 -15.24 -2.80
CA CYS A 172 -0.99 -14.58 -3.91
C CYS A 172 -2.15 -13.72 -3.41
N VAL A 173 -2.21 -12.48 -3.88
CA VAL A 173 -3.38 -11.63 -3.79
C VAL A 173 -3.79 -11.22 -5.20
N LEU A 174 -5.06 -11.40 -5.53
CA LEU A 174 -5.67 -11.03 -6.82
C LEU A 174 -6.71 -9.94 -6.59
N TRP A 175 -6.67 -8.89 -7.41
CA TRP A 175 -7.74 -7.90 -7.49
C TRP A 175 -8.65 -8.19 -8.67
N THR A 176 -9.95 -8.03 -8.48
CA THR A 176 -10.96 -8.16 -9.55
C THR A 176 -11.82 -6.91 -9.72
N ARG A 177 -11.45 -5.83 -9.01
CA ARG A 177 -12.12 -4.53 -9.04
C ARG A 177 -11.15 -3.47 -9.53
N GLU A 178 -11.64 -2.24 -9.63
CA GLU A 178 -10.79 -1.10 -9.92
C GLU A 178 -9.68 -0.96 -8.87
N LEU A 179 -8.50 -0.58 -9.33
CA LEU A 179 -7.34 -0.43 -8.47
C LEU A 179 -7.34 1.00 -7.93
N ALA A 180 -7.48 1.15 -6.61
CA ALA A 180 -7.57 2.44 -5.94
C ALA A 180 -6.62 2.51 -4.74
N ASP A 181 -6.38 3.73 -4.24
CA ASP A 181 -5.56 4.01 -3.04
C ASP A 181 -4.10 3.53 -3.13
N ILE A 182 -3.52 3.67 -4.34
CA ILE A 182 -2.15 3.27 -4.64
C ILE A 182 -1.21 4.46 -4.46
N ARG A 183 -0.04 4.22 -3.86
CA ARG A 183 1.07 5.19 -3.82
C ARG A 183 2.40 4.53 -4.11
N ARG A 184 3.35 5.31 -4.61
CA ARG A 184 4.75 4.94 -4.76
C ARG A 184 5.57 5.41 -3.56
N TYR A 185 6.50 4.56 -3.13
CA TYR A 185 7.55 4.90 -2.19
C TYR A 185 8.89 5.04 -2.92
N VAL A 186 9.83 5.77 -2.34
CA VAL A 186 11.19 5.92 -2.89
C VAL A 186 12.02 4.66 -2.66
N ASP A 187 11.93 4.10 -1.44
CA ASP A 187 12.82 3.06 -0.92
C ASP A 187 12.06 1.94 -0.16
N ALA A 188 10.72 1.92 -0.27
CA ALA A 188 9.86 0.95 0.40
C ALA A 188 8.79 0.39 -0.55
N GLY A 189 7.75 -0.23 -0.01
CA GLY A 189 6.65 -0.82 -0.78
C GLY A 189 6.98 -2.21 -1.34
N GLN A 190 6.18 -2.64 -2.31
CA GLN A 190 6.33 -3.95 -2.96
C GLN A 190 5.92 -3.92 -4.43
N ASP A 191 6.09 -5.04 -5.11
CA ASP A 191 5.74 -5.18 -6.51
C ASP A 191 4.23 -5.42 -6.69
N LEU A 192 3.65 -4.75 -7.69
CA LEU A 192 2.28 -4.93 -8.15
C LEU A 192 2.29 -5.18 -9.66
N TYR A 193 1.60 -6.23 -10.09
CA TYR A 193 1.48 -6.61 -11.49
C TYR A 193 0.07 -6.26 -11.96
N VAL A 194 -0.06 -5.21 -12.74
CA VAL A 194 -1.34 -4.71 -13.25
C VAL A 194 -1.57 -5.28 -14.63
N ARG A 195 -2.70 -5.96 -14.84
CA ARG A 195 -3.10 -6.48 -16.16
C ARG A 195 -3.25 -5.33 -17.13
#